data_AF-A0A9J6FR89-F1
#
_entry.id   AF-A0A9J6FR89-F1
#
_cell.length_a   1.000
_cell.length_b   1.000
_cell.length_c   1.000
_cell.angle_alpha   90.00
_cell.angle_beta   90.00
_cell.angle_gamma   90.00
#
_symmetry.space_group_name_H-M   'P 1'
#
loop_
_entity.id
_entity.type
_entity.pdbx_description
1 polymer ?
#
loop_
_entity_poly.entity_id
_entity_poly.type
_entity_poly.pdbx_seq_one_letter_code
_entity_poly.pdbx_strand_id
1 'polypeptide(L)'
;MKVNIAVELFREAPPAIRYLIKLKMLHPEAKATAWFFYLVTKWYTLMSSRLPIVALSHFDRAKHQEAVATLQLACATFTRMNVGATAHWKPSQAGLFVSTTVVLRLSEELLPRREYLYGYKIA
;
A
#
# COMPACT_ATOMS: atom_id res chain seq x y z
N MET A 1 -15.48 -11.36 -11.55
CA MET A 1 -15.06 -11.03 -10.17
C MET A 1 -14.89 -9.51 -10.07
N LYS A 2 -15.49 -8.80 -9.09
CA LYS A 2 -15.49 -7.33 -9.03
C LYS A 2 -14.40 -6.81 -8.09
N VAL A 3 -13.32 -6.24 -8.62
CA VAL A 3 -12.20 -5.69 -7.84
C VAL A 3 -12.62 -4.49 -6.99
N ASN A 4 -13.53 -3.65 -7.50
CA ASN A 4 -13.99 -2.45 -6.79
C ASN A 4 -14.59 -2.76 -5.42
N ILE A 5 -15.33 -3.86 -5.27
CA ILE A 5 -15.93 -4.25 -3.99
C ILE A 5 -14.85 -4.50 -2.93
N ALA A 6 -13.76 -5.17 -3.31
CA ALA A 6 -12.64 -5.40 -2.39
C ALA A 6 -11.94 -4.08 -2.04
N VAL A 7 -11.73 -3.20 -3.01
CA VAL A 7 -11.11 -1.88 -2.79
C VAL A 7 -11.94 -1.02 -1.84
N GLU A 8 -13.26 -1.01 -2.00
CA GLU A 8 -14.19 -0.29 -1.12
C GLU A 8 -14.13 -0.85 0.31
N LEU A 9 -14.15 -2.17 0.48
CA LEU A 9 -14.03 -2.80 1.79
C LEU A 9 -12.77 -2.34 2.54
N PHE A 10 -11.60 -2.44 1.90
CA PHE A 10 -10.33 -2.07 2.54
C PHE A 10 -10.27 -0.58 2.91
N ARG A 11 -10.95 0.28 2.14
CA ARG A 11 -10.98 1.72 2.36
C ARG A 11 -11.94 2.13 3.48
N GLU A 12 -13.16 1.59 3.48
CA GLU A 12 -14.24 2.06 4.34
C GLU A 12 -14.30 1.33 5.69
N ALA A 13 -13.84 0.07 5.77
CA ALA A 13 -13.90 -0.70 7.01
C ALA A 13 -12.99 -0.21 8.15
N PRO A 14 -11.76 0.31 7.94
CA PRO A 14 -10.89 0.77 9.04
C PRO A 14 -11.52 1.78 10.01
N PRO A 15 -12.13 2.90 9.57
CA PRO A 15 -12.77 3.84 10.48
C PRO A 15 -13.99 3.23 11.19
N ALA A 16 -14.77 2.39 10.49
CA ALA A 16 -15.92 1.70 11.07
C ALA A 16 -15.51 0.74 12.19
N ILE A 17 -14.47 -0.07 11.98
CA ILE A 17 -13.91 -0.96 13.00
C ILE A 17 -13.47 -0.15 14.23
N ARG A 18 -12.74 0.96 14.03
CA ARG A 18 -12.30 1.84 15.13
C ARG A 18 -13.49 2.44 15.89
N TYR A 19 -14.56 2.78 15.20
CA TYR A 19 -15.80 3.28 15.82
C TYR A 19 -16.47 2.20 16.68
N LEU A 20 -16.61 0.97 16.18
CA LEU A 20 -17.20 -0.14 16.94
C LEU A 20 -16.36 -0.53 18.17
N ILE A 21 -15.03 -0.41 18.11
CA ILE A 21 -14.16 -0.57 19.28
C ILE A 21 -14.48 0.50 20.33
N LYS A 22 -14.68 1.77 19.93
CA LYS A 22 -15.05 2.85 20.86
C LYS A 22 -16.42 2.59 21.52
N LEU A 23 -17.35 2.03 20.78
CA LEU A 23 -18.66 1.59 21.29
C LEU A 23 -18.58 0.30 22.13
N LYS A 24 -17.39 -0.28 22.32
CA LYS A 24 -17.16 -1.57 23.02
C LYS A 24 -17.89 -2.76 22.38
N MET A 25 -18.25 -2.64 21.10
CA MET A 25 -18.89 -3.72 20.32
C MET A 25 -17.87 -4.68 19.70
N LEU A 26 -16.60 -4.26 19.59
CA LEU A 26 -15.49 -5.09 19.13
C LEU A 26 -14.36 -5.08 20.16
N HIS A 27 -13.64 -6.21 20.25
CA HIS A 27 -12.45 -6.32 21.07
C HIS A 27 -11.35 -5.34 20.59
N PRO A 28 -10.55 -4.74 21.48
CA PRO A 28 -9.46 -3.83 21.08
C PRO A 28 -8.45 -4.43 20.10
N GLU A 29 -8.29 -5.75 20.06
CA GLU A 29 -7.44 -6.44 19.08
C GLU A 29 -7.88 -6.22 17.63
N ALA A 30 -9.16 -5.90 17.38
CA ALA A 30 -9.65 -5.53 16.05
C ALA A 30 -8.95 -4.27 15.48
N LYS A 31 -8.22 -3.50 16.31
CA LYS A 31 -7.32 -2.43 15.85
C LYS A 31 -6.27 -2.97 14.87
N ALA A 32 -5.78 -4.19 15.05
CA ALA A 32 -4.81 -4.81 14.15
C ALA A 32 -5.42 -4.98 12.74
N THR A 33 -6.67 -5.44 12.66
CA THR A 33 -7.40 -5.57 11.39
C THR A 33 -7.62 -4.20 10.73
N ALA A 34 -8.05 -3.19 11.50
CA ALA A 34 -8.22 -1.84 10.97
C ALA A 34 -6.89 -1.26 10.43
N TRP A 35 -5.78 -1.51 11.12
CA TRP A 35 -4.45 -1.13 10.67
C TRP A 35 -4.05 -1.86 9.39
N PHE A 36 -4.27 -3.18 9.32
CA PHE A 36 -3.94 -3.98 8.15
C PHE A 36 -4.72 -3.52 6.90
N PHE A 37 -6.03 -3.30 7.02
CA PHE A 37 -6.85 -2.79 5.92
C PHE A 37 -6.41 -1.39 5.45
N TYR A 38 -6.01 -0.54 6.39
CA TYR A 38 -5.44 0.76 6.07
C TYR A 38 -4.11 0.64 5.31
N LEU A 39 -3.22 -0.25 5.74
CA LEU A 39 -1.95 -0.54 5.04
C LEU A 39 -2.19 -1.02 3.60
N VAL A 40 -3.11 -1.97 3.40
CA VAL A 40 -3.47 -2.48 2.08
C VAL A 40 -4.04 -1.37 1.19
N THR A 41 -4.90 -0.49 1.73
CA THR A 41 -5.45 0.66 1.00
C THR A 41 -4.36 1.63 0.56
N LYS A 42 -3.42 1.95 1.44
CA LYS A 42 -2.31 2.85 1.15
C LYS A 42 -1.38 2.25 0.10
N TRP A 43 -1.01 0.98 0.25
CA TRP A 43 -0.23 0.24 -0.75
C TRP A 43 -0.93 0.22 -2.11
N TYR A 44 -2.21 -0.14 -2.16
CA TYR A 44 -2.97 -0.19 -3.41
C TYR A 44 -3.06 1.18 -4.09
N THR A 45 -3.30 2.23 -3.31
CA THR A 45 -3.34 3.62 -3.82
C THR A 45 -2.02 4.02 -4.48
N LEU A 46 -0.89 3.68 -3.84
CA LEU A 46 0.44 3.97 -4.41
C LEU A 46 0.71 3.15 -5.68
N MET A 47 0.42 1.85 -5.64
CA MET A 47 0.69 0.93 -6.75
C MET A 47 -0.24 1.13 -7.97
N SER A 48 -1.41 1.74 -7.77
CA SER A 48 -2.38 2.03 -8.83
C SER A 48 -2.46 3.50 -9.22
N SER A 49 -1.64 4.36 -8.61
CA SER A 49 -1.66 5.79 -8.88
C SER A 49 -1.34 6.09 -10.34
N ARG A 50 -2.24 6.82 -10.99
CA ARG A 50 -2.03 7.40 -12.33
C ARG A 50 -1.65 8.88 -12.26
N LEU A 51 -1.69 9.46 -11.05
CA LEU A 51 -1.41 10.87 -10.83
C LEU A 51 0.04 11.05 -10.34
N PRO A 52 0.86 11.80 -11.09
CA PRO A 52 2.13 12.38 -10.66
C PRO A 52 2.30 12.67 -9.17
N ILE A 53 1.33 13.37 -8.59
CA ILE A 53 1.39 13.97 -7.24
C ILE A 53 1.24 12.93 -6.13
N VAL A 54 0.65 11.76 -6.45
CA VAL A 54 0.44 10.65 -5.52
C VAL A 54 1.50 9.56 -5.72
N ALA A 55 2.18 9.58 -6.87
CA ALA A 55 3.24 8.66 -7.20
C ALA A 55 4.55 9.03 -6.48
N LEU A 56 5.45 8.04 -6.36
CA LEU A 56 6.82 8.17 -5.87
C LEU A 56 7.56 9.28 -6.65
N SER A 57 7.44 10.53 -6.22
CA SER A 57 7.97 11.70 -6.91
C SER A 57 8.77 12.56 -5.95
N HIS A 58 9.87 13.16 -6.41
CA HIS A 58 10.68 14.08 -5.62
C HIS A 58 10.06 15.48 -5.46
N PHE A 59 8.90 15.74 -6.07
CA PHE A 59 8.20 17.03 -5.93
C PHE A 59 7.94 17.37 -4.46
N ASP A 60 7.58 16.38 -3.66
CA ASP A 60 7.42 16.50 -2.21
C ASP A 60 8.22 15.38 -1.55
N ARG A 61 9.41 15.73 -1.06
CA ARG A 61 10.35 14.77 -0.47
C ARG A 61 9.77 14.06 0.75
N ALA A 62 8.95 14.73 1.55
CA ALA A 62 8.33 14.12 2.73
C ALA A 62 7.30 13.07 2.31
N LYS A 63 6.44 13.39 1.33
CA LYS A 63 5.47 12.42 0.77
C LYS A 63 6.16 11.26 0.06
N HIS A 64 7.27 11.52 -0.62
CA HIS A 64 8.08 10.46 -1.22
C HIS A 64 8.58 9.48 -0.16
N GLN A 65 9.16 9.98 0.93
CA GLN A 65 9.64 9.15 2.03
C GLN A 65 8.50 8.37 2.70
N GLU A 66 7.34 8.99 2.91
CA GLU A 66 6.15 8.30 3.44
C GLU A 66 5.67 7.18 2.49
N ALA A 67 5.66 7.44 1.18
CA ALA A 67 5.28 6.46 0.17
C ALA A 67 6.25 5.26 0.14
N VAL A 68 7.56 5.52 0.13
CA VAL A 68 8.59 4.47 0.20
C VAL A 68 8.45 3.65 1.47
N ALA A 69 8.30 4.31 2.64
CA ALA A 69 8.13 3.64 3.92
C ALA A 69 6.86 2.77 3.95
N THR A 70 5.77 3.26 3.36
CA THR A 70 4.50 2.50 3.23
C THR A 70 4.69 1.24 2.39
N LEU A 71 5.37 1.34 1.24
CA LEU A 71 5.62 0.20 0.36
C LEU A 71 6.55 -0.83 1.03
N GLN A 72 7.59 -0.37 1.71
CA GLN A 72 8.49 -1.24 2.49
C GLN A 72 7.75 -1.93 3.65
N LEU A 73 6.89 -1.21 4.36
CA LEU A 73 6.06 -1.77 5.43
C LEU A 73 5.09 -2.82 4.89
N ALA A 74 4.47 -2.59 3.72
CA ALA A 74 3.63 -3.58 3.07
C ALA A 74 4.42 -4.86 2.74
N CYS A 75 5.61 -4.73 2.12
CA CYS A 75 6.50 -5.88 1.90
C CYS A 75 6.85 -6.61 3.20
N ALA A 76 7.30 -5.89 4.22
CA ALA A 76 7.68 -6.49 5.50
C ALA A 76 6.50 -7.20 6.20
N THR A 77 5.30 -6.63 6.11
CA THR A 77 4.09 -7.22 6.69
C THR A 77 3.70 -8.49 5.96
N PHE A 78 3.58 -8.44 4.63
CA PHE A 78 3.17 -9.59 3.83
C PHE A 78 4.23 -10.71 3.81
N THR A 79 5.51 -10.39 4.01
CA THR A 79 6.58 -11.39 4.11
C THR A 79 6.64 -12.10 5.45
N ARG A 80 6.16 -11.47 6.53
CA ARG A 80 6.24 -12.02 7.89
C ARG A 80 4.91 -12.57 8.40
N MET A 81 3.79 -12.21 7.76
CA MET A 81 2.48 -12.71 8.15
C MET A 81 2.27 -14.15 7.70
N ASN A 82 1.63 -14.94 8.57
CA ASN A 82 1.15 -16.26 8.22
C ASN A 82 -0.21 -16.14 7.53
N VAL A 83 -0.40 -16.88 6.42
CA VAL A 83 -1.65 -16.86 5.65
C VAL A 83 -2.24 -18.26 5.57
N GLY A 84 -3.47 -18.38 6.06
CA GLY A 84 -4.19 -19.65 6.12
C GLY A 84 -3.66 -20.60 7.18
N ALA A 85 -4.31 -21.76 7.31
CA ALA A 85 -4.05 -22.72 8.39
C ALA A 85 -2.63 -23.33 8.35
N THR A 86 -2.04 -23.45 7.16
CA THR A 86 -0.72 -24.09 6.98
C THR A 86 0.45 -23.11 7.04
N ALA A 87 0.18 -21.80 7.16
CA ALA A 87 1.19 -20.74 7.15
C ALA A 87 2.17 -20.76 5.96
N HIS A 88 1.89 -21.55 4.90
CA HIS A 88 2.72 -21.59 3.71
C HIS A 88 2.63 -20.30 2.92
N TRP A 89 3.77 -19.90 2.36
CA TRP A 89 3.88 -18.77 1.45
C TRP A 89 2.88 -18.88 0.29
N LYS A 90 2.06 -17.85 0.10
CA LYS A 90 1.04 -17.80 -0.94
C LYS A 90 1.53 -17.02 -2.17
N PRO A 91 1.07 -17.38 -3.38
CA PRO A 91 1.36 -16.61 -4.58
C PRO A 91 1.00 -15.11 -4.47
N SER A 92 -0.03 -14.76 -3.70
CA SER A 92 -0.40 -13.37 -3.44
C SER A 92 0.66 -12.60 -2.63
N GLN A 93 1.33 -13.26 -1.67
CA GLN A 93 2.46 -12.67 -0.93
C GLN A 93 3.65 -12.44 -1.86
N ALA A 94 3.96 -13.42 -2.71
CA ALA A 94 5.00 -13.28 -3.75
C ALA A 94 4.70 -12.11 -4.69
N GLY A 95 3.47 -12.05 -5.21
CA GLY A 95 3.05 -11.02 -6.15
C GLY A 95 3.16 -9.61 -5.58
N LEU A 96 2.70 -9.41 -4.33
CA LEU A 96 2.85 -8.12 -3.65
C LEU A 96 4.33 -7.76 -3.45
N PHE A 97 5.14 -8.70 -2.96
CA PHE A 97 6.56 -8.46 -2.72
C PHE A 97 7.33 -8.09 -3.99
N VAL A 98 7.18 -8.88 -5.06
CA VAL A 98 7.91 -8.69 -6.32
C VAL A 98 7.49 -7.38 -7.00
N SER A 99 6.18 -7.15 -7.13
CA SER A 99 5.68 -5.92 -7.79
C SER A 99 6.12 -4.65 -7.06
N THR A 100 6.04 -4.65 -5.74
CA THR A 100 6.46 -3.52 -4.92
C THR A 100 7.98 -3.29 -5.02
N THR A 101 8.77 -4.37 -5.01
CA THR A 101 10.23 -4.27 -5.17
C THR A 101 10.60 -3.65 -6.53
N VAL A 102 9.95 -4.08 -7.61
CA VAL A 102 10.17 -3.51 -8.95
C VAL A 102 9.84 -2.01 -8.96
N VAL A 103 8.70 -1.60 -8.40
CA VAL A 103 8.32 -0.18 -8.33
C VAL A 103 9.32 0.65 -7.52
N LEU A 104 9.78 0.15 -6.37
CA LEU A 104 10.81 0.82 -5.57
C LEU A 104 12.12 0.98 -6.35
N ARG A 105 12.60 -0.09 -7.00
CA ARG A 105 13.84 -0.03 -7.82
C ARG A 105 13.70 0.91 -9.00
N LEU A 106 12.56 0.89 -9.71
CA LEU A 106 12.30 1.83 -10.79
C LEU A 106 12.30 3.27 -10.29
N SER A 107 11.75 3.53 -9.10
CA SER A 107 11.77 4.87 -8.51
C SER A 107 13.18 5.32 -8.16
N GLU A 108 14.00 4.45 -7.54
CA GLU A 108 15.38 4.73 -7.18
C GLU A 108 16.26 5.01 -8.41
N GLU A 109 16.04 4.31 -9.52
CA GLU A 109 16.87 4.45 -10.72
C GLU A 109 16.42 5.59 -11.64
N LEU A 110 15.12 5.80 -11.82
CA LEU A 110 14.60 6.75 -12.82
C LEU A 110 14.48 8.17 -12.28
N LEU A 111 14.17 8.35 -11.00
CA LEU A 111 13.97 9.68 -10.42
C LEU A 111 15.26 10.51 -10.32
N PRO A 112 16.44 9.95 -10.00
CA PRO A 112 17.68 10.72 -9.98
C PRO A 112 18.27 10.95 -11.38
N ARG A 113 17.99 10.06 -12.34
CA ARG A 113 18.76 9.99 -13.60
C ARG A 113 18.27 10.91 -14.71
N ARG A 114 17.05 11.46 -14.68
CA ARG A 114 16.55 12.39 -15.71
C ARG A 114 15.47 13.33 -15.18
N GLU A 115 15.32 14.45 -15.88
CA GLU A 115 14.19 15.38 -15.94
C GLU A 115 12.85 14.68 -16.31
N TYR A 116 12.51 13.56 -15.67
CA TYR A 116 11.18 12.96 -15.73
C TYR A 116 10.23 13.78 -14.86
N LEU A 117 9.99 15.02 -15.31
CA LEU A 117 8.74 15.71 -15.02
C LEU A 117 7.64 14.95 -15.77
N TYR A 118 7.14 13.91 -15.10
CA TYR A 118 5.75 13.49 -15.19
C TYR A 118 5.12 13.35 -16.58
N GLY A 119 5.32 12.23 -17.27
CA GLY A 119 4.34 11.70 -18.23
C GLY A 119 3.88 12.59 -19.40
N TYR A 120 4.44 13.78 -19.56
CA TYR A 120 4.18 14.73 -20.63
C TYR A 120 5.54 15.27 -21.08
N LYS A 121 5.89 14.96 -22.32
CA LYS A 121 6.94 15.70 -23.03
C LYS A 121 6.53 17.17 -23.04
N ILE A 122 7.32 18.03 -22.42
CA ILE A 122 7.33 19.44 -22.79
C ILE A 122 8.22 19.50 -24.04
N ALA A 123 7.58 19.68 -25.18
CA ALA A 123 8.21 20.10 -26.42
C ALA A 123 8.40 21.62 -26.41
#